data_AF-A0A2E6HWY2-F1
#
_entry.id   AF-A0A2E6HWY2-F1
#
_cell.length_a   1.000
_cell.length_b   1.000
_cell.length_c   1.000
_cell.angle_alpha   90.00
_cell.angle_beta   90.00
_cell.angle_gamma   90.00
#
_symmetry.space_group_name_H-M   'P 1'
#
loop_
_entity.id
_entity.type
_entity.pdbx_description
1 polymer ?
#
loop_
_entity_poly.entity_id
_entity_poly.type
_entity_poly.pdbx_seq_one_letter_code
_entity_poly.pdbx_strand_id
1 'polypeptide(L)'
;MPSDSDAAVAPRWRFFLPILFALGFGCATFGGGPDDLQEAEPPEALEEVEETLEGPVSQVRDRLHQAFFELKNQNLQAASNSLGLASHTLILLLDPPVPPSTTEDSTYSELTQEERDGLPGLLRATIELYDDALPRTAGIPPDHPAARLIDALPPAVESSLIDHPRYRDLVLRKLAGTAGVPVDLTERVREKIRFFQTDGARVIRTWFQRSGTYDPLIRDALRKANLPEDLIYLSMIESGFNPKAYSRARAAGLWQFVRHTGRLYGLKNTTWVDERRDPVKATHAAIRHLEHLHRLFDDWRLVISAYNCGQGRLDRAIRQDGSRDFWKLDSLPRETRNHLPKFMAALLIGRDPEFFGIHDLVYDDPLAFDVVRVDEAVDLRVGAECAGTTYEALRRLNPELRLGYSPAPAAGGHYALRVPPGASERFVSRYARIPASRRVQLVEYKVRPGQTVSHIAHELGVSSRAILEANGIRDPRRLRAGKRLKIPVHPFMSAALASSATGIGDRVSYRVKKGDTLWAIAKRMGVRPRQIQAWNQLNASEHIHPGDRLTIFPSARAGEPTTTHYRVRRGDTLWEIARTFGTNVRELKRLNGIQDAARLRPGVRLRVRPVDAHVE
;
A
#
# COMPACT_ATOMS: atom_id res chain seq x y z
N MET A 1 40.24 39.92 -3.41
CA MET A 1 39.00 39.92 -2.61
C MET A 1 38.13 38.73 -3.04
N PRO A 2 38.38 37.51 -2.54
CA PRO A 2 37.39 36.44 -2.59
C PRO A 2 36.54 36.46 -1.32
N SER A 3 35.25 36.30 -1.51
CA SER A 3 34.17 36.33 -0.52
C SER A 3 33.99 34.99 0.19
N ASP A 4 33.64 35.09 1.46
CA ASP A 4 33.30 34.05 2.43
C ASP A 4 32.40 32.93 1.93
N SER A 5 32.83 31.67 2.15
CA SER A 5 31.95 30.55 2.49
C SER A 5 32.73 29.38 3.11
N ASP A 6 33.41 29.63 4.25
CA ASP A 6 33.82 28.56 5.17
C ASP A 6 33.09 28.78 6.50
N ALA A 7 31.84 28.33 6.56
CA ALA A 7 31.12 28.20 7.82
C ALA A 7 31.68 26.98 8.56
N ALA A 8 32.80 27.19 9.26
CA ALA A 8 33.38 26.24 10.20
C ALA A 8 32.31 25.82 11.22
N VAL A 9 31.93 24.55 11.17
CA VAL A 9 31.12 23.91 12.22
C VAL A 9 31.99 23.87 13.48
N ALA A 10 31.79 24.84 14.38
CA ALA A 10 32.44 24.84 15.69
C ALA A 10 32.14 23.50 16.40
N PRO A 11 33.15 22.75 16.83
CA PRO A 11 32.89 21.44 17.40
C PRO A 11 32.36 21.60 18.84
N ARG A 12 31.18 21.03 19.08
CA ARG A 12 30.40 21.14 20.32
C ARG A 12 30.95 20.19 21.40
N TRP A 13 32.17 20.41 21.88
CA TRP A 13 32.83 19.56 22.90
C TRP A 13 32.38 19.82 24.35
N ARG A 14 31.47 20.76 24.60
CA ARG A 14 31.08 21.20 25.96
C ARG A 14 30.22 20.22 26.77
N PHE A 15 29.76 19.11 26.18
CA PHE A 15 28.89 18.14 26.86
C PHE A 15 29.59 16.83 27.29
N PHE A 16 30.85 16.62 26.90
CA PHE A 16 31.57 15.35 27.16
C PHE A 16 32.28 15.29 28.52
N LEU A 17 32.73 16.43 29.03
CA LEU A 17 33.48 16.52 30.29
C LEU A 17 32.73 15.94 31.50
N PRO A 18 31.40 16.12 31.70
CA PRO A 18 30.71 15.60 32.88
C PRO A 18 30.63 14.07 32.94
N ILE A 19 30.58 13.38 31.79
CA ILE A 19 30.44 11.91 31.75
C ILE A 19 31.79 11.23 32.03
N LEU A 20 32.89 11.79 31.53
CA LEU A 20 34.24 11.33 31.87
C LEU A 20 34.63 11.69 33.32
N PHE A 21 34.16 12.84 33.84
CA PHE A 21 34.35 13.22 35.25
C PHE A 21 33.52 12.37 36.23
N ALA A 22 32.29 12.00 35.89
CA ALA A 22 31.44 11.16 36.74
C ALA A 22 31.94 9.71 36.86
N LEU A 23 32.84 9.29 35.97
CA LEU A 23 33.48 7.96 35.95
C LEU A 23 34.92 7.96 36.51
N GLY A 24 35.29 8.98 37.30
CA GLY A 24 36.49 8.95 38.15
C GLY A 24 37.77 9.54 37.57
N PHE A 25 37.74 10.26 36.45
CA PHE A 25 38.93 10.96 35.95
C PHE A 25 38.88 12.46 36.24
N GLY A 26 39.71 12.91 37.18
CA GLY A 26 40.06 14.31 37.34
C GLY A 26 40.97 14.77 36.21
N CYS A 27 40.55 15.77 35.43
CA CYS A 27 41.46 16.47 34.53
C CYS A 27 42.38 17.37 35.35
N ALA A 28 43.67 17.02 35.42
CA ALA A 28 44.72 17.98 35.76
C ALA A 28 44.77 19.08 34.68
N THR A 29 44.48 20.31 35.07
CA THR A 29 44.66 21.50 34.25
C THR A 29 46.12 21.95 34.32
N PHE A 30 46.85 21.90 33.20
CA PHE A 30 48.15 22.60 33.01
C PHE A 30 48.37 22.84 31.51
N GLY A 31 48.91 23.95 30.99
CA GLY A 31 49.45 25.24 31.49
C GLY A 31 49.39 26.21 30.28
N GLY A 32 49.71 27.52 30.28
CA GLY A 32 50.66 28.41 30.97
C GLY A 32 51.23 29.34 29.86
N GLY A 33 51.61 30.62 29.98
CA GLY A 33 51.78 31.63 31.04
C GLY A 33 51.90 33.03 30.36
N PRO A 34 52.73 34.00 30.81
CA PRO A 34 53.60 34.05 31.98
C PRO A 34 53.34 35.26 32.93
N ASP A 35 53.63 35.08 34.21
CA ASP A 35 54.46 35.98 35.05
C ASP A 35 54.21 35.73 36.54
N ASP A 36 55.31 35.87 37.28
CA ASP A 36 55.47 35.91 38.74
C ASP A 36 55.65 34.62 39.54
N LEU A 37 56.88 34.54 40.06
CA LEU A 37 57.41 33.67 41.10
C LEU A 37 56.76 33.99 42.44
N GLN A 38 56.31 32.96 43.17
CA GLN A 38 56.39 32.91 44.63
C GLN A 38 56.36 31.46 45.12
N GLU A 39 57.38 31.12 45.91
CA GLU A 39 57.52 29.84 46.63
C GLU A 39 56.44 29.69 47.70
N ALA A 40 55.84 28.50 47.79
CA ALA A 40 55.09 28.05 48.96
C ALA A 40 55.36 26.55 49.20
N GLU A 41 55.59 26.21 50.48
CA GLU A 41 56.06 24.94 51.04
C GLU A 41 55.24 23.69 50.66
N PRO A 42 55.81 22.47 50.76
CA PRO A 42 55.11 21.25 50.38
C PRO A 42 54.21 20.74 51.52
N PRO A 43 52.95 20.39 51.27
CA PRO A 43 52.20 19.51 52.13
C PRO A 43 52.03 18.13 51.48
N GLU A 44 52.52 17.14 52.23
CA GLU A 44 52.03 15.77 52.40
C GLU A 44 51.83 14.89 51.16
N ALA A 45 52.58 13.78 51.17
CA ALA A 45 52.29 12.59 50.39
C ALA A 45 50.86 12.13 50.65
N LEU A 46 49.98 12.34 49.67
CA LEU A 46 48.73 11.61 49.54
C LEU A 46 48.93 10.54 48.47
N GLU A 47 49.13 9.34 48.98
CA GLU A 47 48.96 8.01 48.38
C GLU A 47 48.89 7.94 46.85
N GLU A 48 49.94 7.37 46.25
CA GLU A 48 49.81 6.59 45.02
C GLU A 48 48.80 5.46 45.28
N VAL A 49 47.56 5.67 44.84
CA VAL A 49 46.68 4.56 44.44
C VAL A 49 46.35 4.76 42.97
N GLU A 50 47.37 4.68 42.12
CA GLU A 50 47.18 4.18 40.76
C GLU A 50 47.07 2.65 40.85
N GLU A 51 45.94 2.17 41.36
CA GLU A 51 45.44 0.86 40.94
C GLU A 51 45.08 1.03 39.46
N THR A 52 46.05 0.72 38.61
CA THR A 52 45.80 0.41 37.21
C THR A 52 44.85 -0.78 37.21
N LEU A 53 43.55 -0.49 37.16
CA LEU A 53 42.51 -1.50 37.06
C LEU A 53 42.75 -2.28 35.77
N GLU A 54 43.38 -3.46 35.84
CA GLU A 54 43.61 -4.37 34.70
C GLU A 54 42.31 -5.08 34.25
N GLY A 55 41.14 -4.47 34.49
CA GLY A 55 39.83 -5.02 34.19
C GLY A 55 39.27 -4.61 32.81
N PRO A 56 38.33 -5.38 32.25
CA PRO A 56 37.74 -5.10 30.93
C PRO A 56 37.01 -3.75 30.86
N VAL A 57 36.44 -3.27 31.98
CA VAL A 57 35.80 -1.94 32.07
C VAL A 57 36.81 -0.81 31.93
N SER A 58 37.99 -0.95 32.54
CA SER A 58 39.10 0.00 32.42
C SER A 58 39.63 0.07 30.99
N GLN A 59 39.80 -1.09 30.34
CA GLN A 59 40.18 -1.14 28.93
C GLN A 59 39.18 -0.40 28.02
N VAL A 60 37.88 -0.56 28.25
CA VAL A 60 36.86 0.22 27.51
C VAL A 60 37.07 1.70 27.74
N ARG A 61 37.22 2.14 29.00
CA ARG A 61 37.44 3.54 29.35
C ARG A 61 38.65 4.13 28.62
N ASP A 62 39.79 3.46 28.66
CA ASP A 62 41.02 3.90 27.99
C ASP A 62 40.84 4.04 26.48
N ARG A 63 40.13 3.10 25.85
CA ARG A 63 39.83 3.17 24.42
C ARG A 63 38.91 4.34 24.07
N LEU A 64 37.96 4.68 24.95
CA LEU A 64 37.12 5.87 24.77
C LEU A 64 37.91 7.17 24.94
N HIS A 65 38.83 7.23 25.91
CA HIS A 65 39.75 8.37 26.05
C HIS A 65 40.63 8.53 24.81
N GLN A 66 41.21 7.44 24.31
CA GLN A 66 41.99 7.44 23.08
C GLN A 66 41.15 7.91 21.89
N ALA A 67 39.93 7.38 21.72
CA ALA A 67 39.03 7.81 20.65
C ALA A 67 38.72 9.31 20.71
N PHE A 68 38.43 9.83 21.91
CA PHE A 68 38.18 11.26 22.12
C PHE A 68 39.40 12.13 21.74
N PHE A 69 40.60 11.71 22.13
CA PHE A 69 41.84 12.41 21.78
C PHE A 69 42.06 12.43 20.25
N GLU A 70 41.86 11.31 19.58
CA GLU A 70 41.98 11.22 18.11
C GLU A 70 40.95 12.12 17.39
N LEU A 71 39.71 12.17 17.89
CA LEU A 71 38.68 13.09 17.38
C LEU A 71 39.09 14.56 17.52
N LYS A 72 39.67 14.94 18.66
CA LYS A 72 40.18 16.31 18.89
C LYS A 72 41.26 16.67 17.87
N ASN A 73 42.08 15.70 17.48
CA ASN A 73 43.13 15.84 16.47
C ASN A 73 42.63 15.58 15.03
N GLN A 74 41.31 15.49 14.82
CA GLN A 74 40.67 15.25 13.52
C GLN A 74 41.06 13.93 12.84
N ASN A 75 41.59 12.97 13.60
CA ASN A 75 41.96 11.65 13.11
C ASN A 75 40.78 10.67 13.22
N LEU A 76 39.78 10.86 12.36
CA LEU A 76 38.53 10.11 12.36
C LEU A 76 38.73 8.58 12.26
N GLN A 77 39.72 8.15 11.47
CA GLN A 77 40.00 6.72 11.29
C GLN A 77 40.55 6.10 12.57
N ALA A 78 41.52 6.74 13.23
CA ALA A 78 42.06 6.23 14.50
C ALA A 78 41.01 6.26 15.61
N ALA A 79 40.17 7.30 15.65
CA ALA A 79 39.02 7.34 16.55
C ALA A 79 38.08 6.16 16.31
N SER A 80 37.69 5.91 15.06
CA SER A 80 36.84 4.78 14.69
C SER A 80 37.45 3.43 15.06
N ASN A 81 38.77 3.27 14.92
CA ASN A 81 39.48 2.03 15.30
C ASN A 81 39.43 1.81 16.82
N SER A 82 39.70 2.85 17.62
CA SER A 82 39.63 2.80 19.09
C SER A 82 38.21 2.48 19.57
N LEU A 83 37.19 3.10 18.97
CA LEU A 83 35.79 2.78 19.25
C LEU A 83 35.43 1.34 18.88
N GLY A 84 36.00 0.83 17.79
CA GLY A 84 35.83 -0.57 17.38
C GLY A 84 36.30 -1.55 18.44
N LEU A 85 37.46 -1.29 19.05
CA LEU A 85 37.99 -2.09 20.16
C LEU A 85 37.12 -1.95 21.42
N ALA A 86 36.72 -0.73 21.78
CA ALA A 86 35.83 -0.49 22.91
C ALA A 86 34.49 -1.24 22.74
N SER A 87 33.92 -1.21 21.54
CA SER A 87 32.67 -1.90 21.22
C SER A 87 32.81 -3.41 21.29
N HIS A 88 33.94 -3.95 20.85
CA HIS A 88 34.19 -5.38 20.95
C HIS A 88 34.21 -5.84 22.41
N THR A 89 34.95 -5.14 23.28
CA THR A 89 34.99 -5.44 24.72
C THR A 89 33.61 -5.26 25.35
N LEU A 90 32.89 -4.18 25.05
CA LEU A 90 31.52 -3.97 25.54
C LEU A 90 30.57 -5.09 25.12
N ILE A 91 30.62 -5.57 23.88
CA ILE A 91 29.77 -6.68 23.41
C ILE A 91 30.10 -7.96 24.18
N LEU A 92 31.38 -8.25 24.44
CA LEU A 92 31.79 -9.42 25.24
C LEU A 92 31.32 -9.32 26.69
N LEU A 93 31.30 -8.12 27.26
CA LEU A 93 30.73 -7.86 28.59
C LEU A 93 29.21 -8.02 28.60
N LEU A 94 28.53 -7.68 27.50
CA LEU A 94 27.06 -7.77 27.39
C LEU A 94 26.53 -9.17 27.03
N ASP A 95 27.43 -10.09 26.67
CA ASP A 95 27.18 -11.50 26.34
C ASP A 95 26.38 -11.79 25.06
N PRO A 96 26.98 -12.44 24.03
CA PRO A 96 26.23 -13.21 23.03
C PRO A 96 26.47 -14.74 23.16
N PRO A 97 25.46 -15.59 22.92
CA PRO A 97 25.42 -16.99 23.36
C PRO A 97 26.29 -17.95 22.55
N VAL A 98 27.07 -18.79 23.25
CA VAL A 98 27.47 -20.13 22.81
C VAL A 98 26.38 -21.11 23.28
N PRO A 99 25.94 -22.11 22.47
CA PRO A 99 24.95 -23.09 22.95
C PRO A 99 25.56 -23.98 24.06
N PRO A 100 24.73 -24.43 25.01
CA PRO A 100 25.20 -25.00 26.27
C PRO A 100 25.76 -26.39 26.04
N SER A 101 27.08 -26.53 26.00
CA SER A 101 27.73 -27.82 26.20
C SER A 101 28.97 -27.79 27.09
N THR A 102 29.35 -26.65 27.64
CA THR A 102 30.41 -26.59 28.66
C THR A 102 30.10 -25.45 29.62
N THR A 103 30.00 -25.78 30.90
CA THR A 103 30.01 -24.86 32.03
C THR A 103 31.28 -24.01 32.01
N GLU A 104 31.20 -22.80 31.50
CA GLU A 104 32.22 -21.77 31.70
C GLU A 104 31.53 -20.44 32.04
N ASP A 105 32.05 -19.79 33.08
CA ASP A 105 31.57 -18.56 33.71
C ASP A 105 31.46 -17.41 32.70
N SER A 106 30.37 -16.63 32.77
CA SER A 106 30.24 -15.43 31.96
C SER A 106 31.14 -14.32 32.50
N THR A 107 31.85 -13.59 31.64
CA THR A 107 32.66 -12.41 32.04
C THR A 107 31.82 -11.34 32.76
N TYR A 108 30.50 -11.29 32.52
CA TYR A 108 29.58 -10.37 33.20
C TYR A 108 29.37 -10.71 34.68
N SER A 109 29.33 -12.00 35.03
CA SER A 109 29.19 -12.44 36.42
C SER A 109 30.41 -12.15 37.28
N GLU A 110 31.58 -11.93 36.67
CA GLU A 110 32.83 -11.59 37.34
C GLU A 110 32.99 -10.10 37.65
N LEU A 111 32.17 -9.23 37.03
CA LEU A 111 32.19 -7.78 37.29
C LEU A 111 31.70 -7.45 38.69
N THR A 112 32.34 -6.46 39.31
CA THR A 112 31.87 -5.83 40.56
C THR A 112 30.53 -5.10 40.34
N GLN A 113 29.80 -4.82 41.43
CA GLN A 113 28.53 -4.08 41.33
C GLN A 113 28.74 -2.67 40.74
N GLU A 114 29.83 -1.99 41.11
CA GLU A 114 30.17 -0.65 40.62
C GLU A 114 30.47 -0.67 39.11
N GLU A 115 31.22 -1.66 38.63
CA GLU A 115 31.48 -1.85 37.20
C GLU A 115 30.18 -2.08 36.41
N ARG A 116 29.27 -2.90 36.94
CA ARG A 116 27.95 -3.14 36.32
C ARG A 116 27.13 -1.87 36.26
N ASP A 117 27.14 -1.06 37.32
CA ASP A 117 26.42 0.21 37.38
C ASP A 117 27.01 1.26 36.41
N GLY A 118 28.31 1.17 36.08
CA GLY A 118 29.00 2.04 35.13
C GLY A 118 28.82 1.69 33.64
N LEU A 119 28.47 0.44 33.30
CA LEU A 119 28.35 -0.03 31.92
C LEU A 119 27.39 0.80 31.04
N PRO A 120 26.17 1.18 31.49
CA PRO A 120 25.28 2.03 30.71
C PRO A 120 25.91 3.37 30.30
N GLY A 121 26.75 3.94 31.16
CA GLY A 121 27.49 5.18 30.88
C GLY A 121 28.51 5.00 29.77
N LEU A 122 29.28 3.90 29.81
CA LEU A 122 30.26 3.57 28.77
C LEU A 122 29.60 3.28 27.42
N LEU A 123 28.48 2.57 27.41
CA LEU A 123 27.70 2.33 26.18
C LEU A 123 27.22 3.64 25.55
N ARG A 124 26.66 4.54 26.36
CA ARG A 124 26.21 5.87 25.90
C ARG A 124 27.37 6.69 25.34
N ALA A 125 28.49 6.76 26.06
CA ALA A 125 29.69 7.49 25.61
C ALA A 125 30.23 6.93 24.28
N THR A 126 30.26 5.60 24.13
CA THR A 126 30.70 4.93 22.90
C THR A 126 29.82 5.32 21.71
N ILE A 127 28.49 5.29 21.88
CA ILE A 127 27.52 5.68 20.84
C ILE A 127 27.70 7.14 20.45
N GLU A 128 27.88 8.02 21.43
CA GLU A 128 28.06 9.46 21.18
C GLU A 128 29.32 9.74 20.36
N LEU A 129 30.42 9.04 20.64
CA LEU A 129 31.69 9.22 19.92
C LEU A 129 31.64 8.64 18.50
N TYR A 130 30.89 7.56 18.25
CA TYR A 130 30.73 7.02 16.90
C TYR A 130 30.08 7.99 15.92
N ASP A 131 29.08 8.76 16.38
CA ASP A 131 28.42 9.76 15.54
C ASP A 131 29.39 10.82 15.03
N ASP A 132 30.37 11.20 15.85
CA ASP A 132 31.42 12.16 15.48
C ASP A 132 32.53 11.52 14.62
N ALA A 133 32.87 10.25 14.87
CA ALA A 133 33.97 9.56 14.18
C ALA A 133 33.61 9.11 12.75
N LEU A 134 32.33 8.82 12.49
CA LEU A 134 31.93 8.23 11.22
C LEU A 134 31.40 9.28 10.21
N PRO A 135 31.62 9.11 8.90
CA PRO A 135 31.09 10.04 7.88
C PRO A 135 29.56 10.16 7.93
N ARG A 136 29.02 11.37 8.12
CA ARG A 136 27.59 11.63 8.39
C ARG A 136 26.61 11.11 7.33
N THR A 137 27.07 10.84 6.12
CA THR A 137 26.21 10.43 4.99
C THR A 137 26.27 8.93 4.70
N ALA A 138 27.20 8.19 5.31
CA ALA A 138 27.41 6.78 5.02
C ALA A 138 26.52 5.89 5.90
N GLY A 139 25.81 4.97 5.25
CA GLY A 139 25.20 3.83 5.93
C GLY A 139 26.27 2.96 6.59
N ILE A 140 25.93 2.37 7.74
CA ILE A 140 26.83 1.54 8.54
C ILE A 140 26.51 0.07 8.21
N PRO A 141 27.47 -0.70 7.66
CA PRO A 141 27.22 -2.09 7.29
C PRO A 141 27.07 -2.98 8.54
N PRO A 142 26.42 -4.15 8.42
CA PRO A 142 26.07 -4.99 9.57
C PRO A 142 27.27 -5.51 10.38
N ASP A 143 28.41 -5.71 9.75
CA ASP A 143 29.66 -6.18 10.36
C ASP A 143 30.42 -5.06 11.09
N HIS A 144 30.06 -3.80 10.83
CA HIS A 144 30.68 -2.65 11.48
C HIS A 144 30.51 -2.70 13.01
N PRO A 145 31.56 -2.40 13.80
CA PRO A 145 31.47 -2.44 15.27
C PRO A 145 30.31 -1.65 15.87
N ALA A 146 30.02 -0.46 15.34
CA ALA A 146 28.86 0.35 15.77
C ALA A 146 27.50 -0.33 15.54
N ALA A 147 27.32 -1.05 14.42
CA ALA A 147 26.07 -1.77 14.16
C ALA A 147 25.90 -2.94 15.14
N ARG A 148 26.96 -3.73 15.33
CA ARG A 148 26.98 -4.83 16.31
C ARG A 148 26.75 -4.36 17.74
N LEU A 149 27.30 -3.19 18.10
CA LEU A 149 27.08 -2.58 19.41
C LEU A 149 25.60 -2.23 19.60
N ILE A 150 24.97 -1.57 18.60
CA ILE A 150 23.54 -1.25 18.65
C ILE A 150 22.70 -2.52 18.83
N ASP A 151 23.01 -3.59 18.09
CA ASP A 151 22.29 -4.87 18.18
C ASP A 151 22.46 -5.57 19.54
N ALA A 152 23.57 -5.31 20.23
CA ALA A 152 23.88 -5.89 21.54
C ALA A 152 23.38 -5.05 22.73
N LEU A 153 22.76 -3.88 22.50
CA LEU A 153 22.36 -3.01 23.60
C LEU A 153 21.30 -3.66 24.49
N PRO A 154 21.44 -3.60 25.84
CA PRO A 154 20.38 -3.99 26.73
C PRO A 154 19.12 -3.14 26.53
N PRO A 155 17.90 -3.73 26.62
CA PRO A 155 16.64 -3.00 26.41
C PRO A 155 16.48 -1.75 27.31
N ALA A 156 17.00 -1.79 28.54
CA ALA A 156 16.98 -0.65 29.46
C ALA A 156 17.84 0.52 28.94
N VAL A 157 19.01 0.23 28.38
CA VAL A 157 19.92 1.23 27.81
C VAL A 157 19.33 1.79 26.51
N GLU A 158 18.84 0.93 25.63
CA GLU A 158 18.15 1.31 24.40
C GLU A 158 16.96 2.26 24.68
N SER A 159 16.09 1.89 25.63
CA SER A 159 14.95 2.72 26.04
C SER A 159 15.38 4.10 26.53
N SER A 160 16.51 4.19 27.25
CA SER A 160 17.07 5.45 27.74
C SER A 160 17.75 6.32 26.66
N LEU A 161 17.95 5.76 25.45
CA LEU A 161 18.61 6.40 24.32
C LEU A 161 17.65 6.70 23.17
N ILE A 162 16.42 6.21 23.19
CA ILE A 162 15.50 6.24 22.05
C ILE A 162 15.24 7.66 21.50
N ASP A 163 15.26 8.67 22.37
CA ASP A 163 15.10 10.09 22.01
C ASP A 163 16.44 10.82 21.81
N HIS A 164 17.58 10.17 22.06
CA HIS A 164 18.90 10.77 21.95
C HIS A 164 19.30 10.98 20.48
N PRO A 165 19.57 12.23 20.01
CA PRO A 165 19.74 12.52 18.59
C PRO A 165 20.85 11.72 17.90
N ARG A 166 21.99 11.53 18.58
CA ARG A 166 23.14 10.79 18.03
C ARG A 166 22.87 9.30 17.92
N TYR A 167 22.18 8.74 18.92
CA TYR A 167 21.77 7.35 18.87
C TYR A 167 20.79 7.12 17.71
N ARG A 168 19.79 8.01 17.60
CA ARG A 168 18.81 7.94 16.50
C ARG A 168 19.49 8.04 15.12
N ASP A 169 20.47 8.92 14.96
CA ASP A 169 21.22 9.02 13.71
C ASP A 169 22.01 7.73 13.41
N LEU A 170 22.68 7.16 14.41
CA LEU A 170 23.44 5.93 14.26
C LEU A 170 22.54 4.74 13.88
N VAL A 171 21.35 4.62 14.49
CA VAL A 171 20.35 3.62 14.11
C VAL A 171 19.86 3.83 12.68
N LEU A 172 19.58 5.07 12.26
CA LEU A 172 19.21 5.37 10.86
C LEU A 172 20.30 4.93 9.88
N ARG A 173 21.57 5.17 10.23
CA ARG A 173 22.72 4.79 9.42
C ARG A 173 22.90 3.28 9.36
N LYS A 174 22.69 2.56 10.46
CA LYS A 174 22.65 1.09 10.49
C LYS A 174 21.51 0.54 9.60
N LEU A 175 20.30 1.08 9.72
CA LEU A 175 19.18 0.68 8.87
C LEU A 175 19.48 0.91 7.38
N ALA A 176 20.12 2.04 7.04
CA ALA A 176 20.54 2.34 5.68
C ALA A 176 21.65 1.40 5.16
N GLY A 177 22.65 1.07 5.98
CA GLY A 177 23.77 0.22 5.59
C GLY A 177 23.46 -1.28 5.54
N THR A 178 22.34 -1.70 6.13
CA THR A 178 21.84 -3.09 6.05
C THR A 178 20.76 -3.29 4.98
N ALA A 179 20.41 -2.23 4.25
CA ALA A 179 19.44 -2.28 3.15
C ALA A 179 20.01 -3.01 1.93
N GLY A 180 19.18 -3.81 1.26
CA GLY A 180 19.53 -4.50 0.02
C GLY A 180 19.60 -3.57 -1.20
N VAL A 181 19.20 -2.31 -1.03
CA VAL A 181 19.33 -1.22 -2.01
C VAL A 181 20.03 -0.03 -1.34
N PRO A 182 20.78 0.80 -2.07
CA PRO A 182 21.42 1.99 -1.50
C PRO A 182 20.39 2.97 -0.93
N VAL A 183 20.63 3.43 0.30
CA VAL A 183 19.80 4.41 1.00
C VAL A 183 20.64 5.61 1.40
N ASP A 184 20.36 6.77 0.82
CA ASP A 184 21.09 8.00 1.12
C ASP A 184 20.32 8.84 2.15
N LEU A 185 20.93 9.14 3.29
CA LEU A 185 20.29 9.85 4.41
C LEU A 185 20.29 11.39 4.25
N THR A 186 19.87 11.84 3.07
CA THR A 186 19.75 13.27 2.75
C THR A 186 18.63 13.95 3.55
N GLU A 187 18.67 15.28 3.65
CA GLU A 187 17.60 16.03 4.32
C GLU A 187 16.22 15.77 3.69
N ARG A 188 16.18 15.57 2.36
CA ARG A 188 14.95 15.23 1.63
C ARG A 188 14.36 13.88 2.05
N VAL A 189 15.19 12.92 2.47
CA VAL A 189 14.73 11.63 3.04
C VAL A 189 14.22 11.84 4.46
N ARG A 190 14.95 12.61 5.28
CA ARG A 190 14.55 12.94 6.66
C ARG A 190 13.23 13.71 6.71
N GLU A 191 12.99 14.62 5.76
CA GLU A 191 11.70 15.28 5.56
C GLU A 191 10.57 14.28 5.29
N LYS A 192 10.81 13.24 4.49
CA LYS A 192 9.80 12.20 4.20
C LYS A 192 9.56 11.29 5.39
N ILE A 193 10.58 11.00 6.19
CA ILE A 193 10.43 10.32 7.48
C ILE A 193 9.51 11.13 8.39
N ARG A 194 9.83 12.41 8.62
CA ARG A 194 9.01 13.30 9.46
C ARG A 194 7.57 13.40 8.95
N PHE A 195 7.38 13.53 7.63
CA PHE A 195 6.06 13.52 7.03
C PHE A 195 5.27 12.25 7.38
N PHE A 196 5.88 11.07 7.31
CA PHE A 196 5.19 9.82 7.65
C PHE A 196 4.94 9.63 9.15
N GLN A 197 5.72 10.30 10.00
CA GLN A 197 5.47 10.34 11.45
C GLN A 197 4.34 11.31 11.83
N THR A 198 4.08 12.33 11.01
CA THR A 198 3.06 13.35 11.27
C THR A 198 1.88 13.24 10.28
N ASP A 199 1.83 14.07 9.24
CA ASP A 199 0.71 14.22 8.31
C ASP A 199 0.38 12.91 7.56
N GLY A 200 1.39 12.09 7.33
CA GLY A 200 1.33 10.80 6.67
C GLY A 200 1.04 9.61 7.58
N ALA A 201 0.94 9.79 8.91
CA ALA A 201 0.86 8.70 9.88
C ALA A 201 -0.30 7.73 9.63
N ARG A 202 -1.50 8.26 9.35
CA ARG A 202 -2.67 7.43 9.03
C ARG A 202 -2.48 6.64 7.74
N VAL A 203 -1.82 7.25 6.76
CA VAL A 203 -1.62 6.64 5.44
C VAL A 203 -0.63 5.49 5.55
N ILE A 204 0.52 5.71 6.20
CA ILE A 204 1.55 4.68 6.33
C ILE A 204 1.08 3.51 7.21
N ARG A 205 0.32 3.76 8.29
CA ARG A 205 -0.34 2.68 9.06
C ARG A 205 -1.26 1.81 8.20
N THR A 206 -2.04 2.43 7.31
CA THR A 206 -2.91 1.68 6.37
C THR A 206 -2.08 0.83 5.39
N TRP A 207 -0.92 1.34 4.99
CA TRP A 207 -0.03 0.61 4.09
C TRP A 207 0.62 -0.59 4.79
N PHE A 208 1.06 -0.44 6.04
CA PHE A 208 1.57 -1.54 6.85
C PHE A 208 0.50 -2.60 7.13
N GLN A 209 -0.71 -2.19 7.51
CA GLN A 209 -1.81 -3.15 7.67
C GLN A 209 -1.96 -4.03 6.42
N ARG A 210 -2.04 -3.41 5.24
CA ARG A 210 -2.20 -4.15 3.97
C ARG A 210 -0.97 -4.91 3.52
N SER A 211 0.22 -4.55 3.99
CA SER A 211 1.45 -5.25 3.61
C SER A 211 1.41 -6.68 4.12
N GLY A 212 0.80 -6.96 5.27
CA GLY A 212 0.64 -8.31 5.81
C GLY A 212 0.09 -9.32 4.79
N THR A 213 -0.88 -8.92 3.96
CA THR A 213 -1.43 -9.78 2.91
C THR A 213 -0.44 -10.14 1.80
N TYR A 214 0.44 -9.22 1.38
CA TYR A 214 1.24 -9.40 0.17
C TYR A 214 2.75 -9.54 0.44
N ASP A 215 3.21 -9.26 1.64
CA ASP A 215 4.62 -9.25 2.01
C ASP A 215 5.28 -10.62 1.80
N PRO A 216 4.72 -11.75 2.32
CA PRO A 216 5.30 -13.07 2.07
C PRO A 216 5.38 -13.42 0.58
N LEU A 217 4.33 -13.10 -0.19
CA LEU A 217 4.27 -13.34 -1.63
C LEU A 217 5.35 -12.56 -2.40
N ILE A 218 5.47 -11.26 -2.12
CA ILE A 218 6.36 -10.38 -2.88
C ILE A 218 7.82 -10.64 -2.51
N ARG A 219 8.14 -10.78 -1.22
CA ARG A 219 9.51 -11.06 -0.77
C ARG A 219 10.02 -12.39 -1.27
N ASP A 220 9.21 -13.45 -1.20
CA ASP A 220 9.56 -14.76 -1.78
C ASP A 220 9.84 -14.68 -3.28
N ALA A 221 9.00 -13.94 -4.03
CA ALA A 221 9.20 -13.76 -5.46
C ALA A 221 10.47 -12.95 -5.80
N LEU A 222 10.78 -11.89 -5.02
CA LEU A 222 12.00 -11.10 -5.17
C LEU A 222 13.25 -11.95 -4.86
N ARG A 223 13.23 -12.69 -3.75
CA ARG A 223 14.32 -13.59 -3.34
C ARG A 223 14.60 -14.65 -4.40
N LYS A 224 13.56 -15.30 -4.94
CA LYS A 224 13.69 -16.30 -6.03
C LYS A 224 14.27 -15.72 -7.32
N ALA A 225 14.11 -14.41 -7.53
CA ALA A 225 14.69 -13.68 -8.66
C ALA A 225 16.07 -13.08 -8.35
N ASN A 226 16.67 -13.37 -7.20
CA ASN A 226 17.91 -12.75 -6.71
C ASN A 226 17.86 -11.22 -6.72
N LEU A 227 16.69 -10.63 -6.44
CA LEU A 227 16.51 -9.19 -6.29
C LEU A 227 16.41 -8.79 -4.81
N PRO A 228 16.83 -7.57 -4.44
CA PRO A 228 16.65 -7.06 -3.09
C PRO A 228 15.18 -7.08 -2.64
N GLU A 229 14.91 -7.71 -1.50
CA GLU A 229 13.55 -7.81 -0.95
C GLU A 229 12.97 -6.42 -0.58
N ASP A 230 13.83 -5.44 -0.29
CA ASP A 230 13.46 -4.05 -0.02
C ASP A 230 12.73 -3.37 -1.19
N LEU A 231 12.80 -3.92 -2.41
CA LEU A 231 12.02 -3.42 -3.55
C LEU A 231 10.51 -3.55 -3.34
N ILE A 232 10.05 -4.33 -2.36
CA ILE A 232 8.65 -4.38 -1.93
C ILE A 232 8.10 -2.98 -1.59
N TYR A 233 8.92 -2.07 -1.06
CA TYR A 233 8.48 -0.72 -0.70
C TYR A 233 8.10 0.13 -1.92
N LEU A 234 8.44 -0.28 -3.14
CA LEU A 234 7.88 0.31 -4.37
C LEU A 234 6.36 0.09 -4.42
N SER A 235 5.89 -1.14 -4.22
CA SER A 235 4.45 -1.45 -4.17
C SER A 235 3.74 -0.65 -3.07
N MET A 236 4.42 -0.43 -1.94
CA MET A 236 3.92 0.41 -0.85
C MET A 236 3.69 1.86 -1.29
N ILE A 237 4.70 2.52 -1.86
CA ILE A 237 4.57 3.95 -2.21
C ILE A 237 3.74 4.19 -3.47
N GLU A 238 3.62 3.20 -4.36
CA GLU A 238 2.85 3.24 -5.61
C GLU A 238 1.35 3.10 -5.36
N SER A 239 0.94 2.14 -4.51
CA SER A 239 -0.48 1.83 -4.32
C SER A 239 -0.94 1.67 -2.87
N GLY A 240 0.00 1.63 -1.92
CA GLY A 240 -0.31 1.23 -0.54
C GLY A 240 -0.85 -0.20 -0.48
N PHE A 241 -0.25 -1.09 -1.28
CA PHE A 241 -0.67 -2.49 -1.47
C PHE A 241 -2.15 -2.65 -1.86
N ASN A 242 -2.71 -1.72 -2.64
CA ASN A 242 -4.09 -1.80 -3.08
C ASN A 242 -4.18 -2.38 -4.51
N PRO A 243 -4.65 -3.63 -4.70
CA PRO A 243 -4.74 -4.25 -6.02
C PRO A 243 -5.79 -3.57 -6.91
N LYS A 244 -6.69 -2.75 -6.36
CA LYS A 244 -7.69 -1.98 -7.11
C LYS A 244 -7.28 -0.53 -7.36
N ALA A 245 -6.11 -0.10 -6.89
CA ALA A 245 -5.60 1.24 -7.12
C ALA A 245 -5.59 1.58 -8.61
N TYR A 246 -5.97 2.82 -8.93
CA TYR A 246 -6.05 3.32 -10.30
C TYR A 246 -5.67 4.79 -10.35
N SER A 247 -4.61 5.13 -11.07
CA SER A 247 -4.10 6.50 -11.15
C SER A 247 -4.74 7.32 -12.27
N ARG A 248 -4.52 8.64 -12.25
CA ARG A 248 -4.90 9.55 -13.34
C ARG A 248 -4.21 9.19 -14.66
N ALA A 249 -2.96 8.71 -14.59
CA ALA A 249 -2.20 8.18 -15.72
C ALA A 249 -2.68 6.78 -16.17
N ARG A 250 -3.78 6.27 -15.61
CA ARG A 250 -4.38 4.97 -15.91
C ARG A 250 -3.48 3.78 -15.52
N ALA A 251 -2.56 4.01 -14.60
CA ALA A 251 -1.81 2.97 -13.92
C ALA A 251 -2.74 2.15 -13.00
N ALA A 252 -2.47 0.87 -12.77
CA ALA A 252 -3.35 0.03 -11.96
C ALA A 252 -2.62 -1.03 -11.13
N GLY A 253 -3.24 -1.39 -10.00
CA GLY A 253 -2.84 -2.49 -9.13
C GLY A 253 -1.67 -2.19 -8.20
N LEU A 254 -1.15 -3.23 -7.55
CA LEU A 254 -0.11 -3.13 -6.52
C LEU A 254 1.10 -2.32 -7.01
N TRP A 255 1.53 -2.64 -8.22
CA TRP A 255 2.74 -2.12 -8.86
C TRP A 255 2.48 -0.92 -9.78
N GLN A 256 1.26 -0.38 -9.81
CA GLN A 256 0.85 0.75 -10.66
C GLN A 256 1.34 0.64 -12.12
N PHE A 257 1.09 -0.49 -12.77
CA PHE A 257 1.42 -0.62 -14.18
C PHE A 257 0.51 0.23 -15.07
N VAL A 258 1.08 1.05 -15.94
CA VAL A 258 0.34 1.57 -17.11
C VAL A 258 0.11 0.46 -18.13
N ARG A 259 -0.94 0.57 -18.96
CA ARG A 259 -1.38 -0.54 -19.84
C ARG A 259 -0.33 -1.01 -20.85
N HIS A 260 0.49 -0.10 -21.37
CA HIS A 260 1.53 -0.45 -22.35
C HIS A 260 2.65 -1.24 -21.66
N THR A 261 3.24 -0.69 -20.59
CA THR A 261 4.29 -1.35 -19.81
C THR A 261 3.82 -2.69 -19.24
N GLY A 262 2.60 -2.77 -18.70
CA GLY A 262 2.07 -4.05 -18.23
C GLY A 262 2.03 -5.12 -19.33
N ARG A 263 1.63 -4.76 -20.56
CA ARG A 263 1.64 -5.68 -21.71
C ARG A 263 3.04 -6.07 -22.14
N LEU A 264 3.99 -5.13 -22.13
CA LEU A 264 5.40 -5.40 -22.42
C LEU A 264 5.95 -6.50 -21.51
N TYR A 265 5.52 -6.52 -20.25
CA TYR A 265 5.88 -7.53 -19.26
C TYR A 265 4.81 -8.63 -19.09
N GLY A 266 4.01 -8.89 -20.12
CA GLY A 266 3.16 -10.09 -20.19
C GLY A 266 1.82 -10.03 -19.47
N LEU A 267 1.40 -8.88 -18.94
CA LEU A 267 0.10 -8.71 -18.30
C LEU A 267 -1.01 -8.49 -19.34
N LYS A 268 -2.06 -9.29 -19.24
CA LYS A 268 -3.26 -9.15 -20.07
C LYS A 268 -4.17 -8.06 -19.52
N ASN A 269 -4.61 -7.19 -20.43
CA ASN A 269 -5.63 -6.19 -20.15
C ASN A 269 -6.76 -6.33 -21.17
N THR A 270 -7.83 -7.00 -20.74
CA THR A 270 -9.04 -7.23 -21.51
C THR A 270 -10.23 -6.60 -20.81
N THR A 271 -11.43 -6.80 -21.35
CA THR A 271 -12.68 -6.37 -20.69
C THR A 271 -12.96 -7.18 -19.44
N TRP A 272 -12.59 -8.46 -19.45
CA TRP A 272 -12.88 -9.42 -18.40
C TRP A 272 -11.84 -9.36 -17.29
N VAL A 273 -10.57 -9.23 -17.70
CA VAL A 273 -9.40 -9.37 -16.83
C VAL A 273 -8.48 -8.17 -16.98
N ASP A 274 -8.10 -7.56 -15.86
CA ASP A 274 -6.97 -6.64 -15.80
C ASP A 274 -5.88 -7.22 -14.87
N GLU A 275 -4.95 -7.98 -15.45
CA GLU A 275 -3.93 -8.72 -14.69
C GLU A 275 -2.92 -7.79 -13.99
N ARG A 276 -2.95 -6.48 -14.26
CA ARG A 276 -2.21 -5.49 -13.46
C ARG A 276 -2.69 -5.45 -12.02
N ARG A 277 -3.93 -5.88 -11.76
CA ARG A 277 -4.53 -6.00 -10.44
C ARG A 277 -4.28 -7.35 -9.77
N ASP A 278 -3.82 -8.35 -10.53
CA ASP A 278 -3.50 -9.68 -10.03
C ASP A 278 -2.20 -9.62 -9.22
N PRO A 279 -2.20 -9.91 -7.90
CA PRO A 279 -1.01 -9.76 -7.07
C PRO A 279 0.17 -10.62 -7.53
N VAL A 280 -0.09 -11.85 -7.98
CA VAL A 280 0.96 -12.80 -8.37
C VAL A 280 1.54 -12.41 -9.73
N LYS A 281 0.68 -12.22 -10.73
CA LYS A 281 1.12 -11.91 -12.09
C LYS A 281 1.78 -10.53 -12.16
N ALA A 282 1.20 -9.53 -11.50
CA ALA A 282 1.77 -8.18 -11.47
C ALA A 282 3.14 -8.16 -10.77
N THR A 283 3.35 -8.95 -9.74
CA THR A 283 4.66 -9.06 -9.06
C THR A 283 5.71 -9.66 -9.97
N HIS A 284 5.42 -10.76 -10.66
CA HIS A 284 6.36 -11.32 -11.64
C HIS A 284 6.64 -10.36 -12.81
N ALA A 285 5.64 -9.57 -13.23
CA ALA A 285 5.85 -8.53 -14.24
C ALA A 285 6.72 -7.38 -13.72
N ALA A 286 6.55 -6.98 -12.46
CA ALA A 286 7.39 -5.97 -11.79
C ALA A 286 8.84 -6.43 -11.67
N ILE A 287 9.07 -7.68 -11.27
CA ILE A 287 10.40 -8.30 -11.23
C ILE A 287 11.08 -8.22 -12.60
N ARG A 288 10.43 -8.70 -13.67
CA ARG A 288 10.99 -8.60 -15.04
C ARG A 288 11.28 -7.16 -15.46
N HIS A 289 10.44 -6.21 -15.03
CA HIS A 289 10.66 -4.80 -15.31
C HIS A 289 11.87 -4.25 -14.55
N LEU A 290 12.00 -4.56 -13.26
CA LEU A 290 13.10 -4.13 -12.41
C LEU A 290 14.43 -4.73 -12.89
N GLU A 291 14.45 -6.02 -13.24
CA GLU A 291 15.62 -6.66 -13.86
C GLU A 291 16.04 -5.97 -15.16
N HIS A 292 15.07 -5.63 -16.02
CA HIS A 292 15.35 -4.90 -17.25
C HIS A 292 15.99 -3.54 -16.94
N LEU A 293 15.40 -2.77 -16.04
CA LEU A 293 15.93 -1.45 -15.66
C LEU A 293 17.31 -1.58 -15.01
N HIS A 294 17.52 -2.59 -14.17
CA HIS A 294 18.82 -2.82 -13.53
C HIS A 294 19.91 -3.12 -14.55
N ARG A 295 19.63 -3.94 -15.57
CA ARG A 295 20.58 -4.17 -16.68
C ARG A 295 20.96 -2.89 -17.45
N LEU A 296 20.11 -1.87 -17.45
CA LEU A 296 20.38 -0.61 -18.15
C LEU A 296 21.12 0.41 -17.29
N PHE A 297 20.76 0.50 -16.01
CA PHE A 297 21.20 1.59 -15.14
C PHE A 297 22.26 1.16 -14.14
N ASP A 298 22.27 -0.10 -13.72
CA ASP A 298 23.20 -0.68 -12.74
C ASP A 298 23.33 0.13 -11.44
N ASP A 299 22.27 0.85 -11.08
CA ASP A 299 22.15 1.61 -9.84
C ASP A 299 20.68 1.63 -9.44
N TRP A 300 20.36 1.09 -8.27
CA TRP A 300 18.98 1.01 -7.78
C TRP A 300 18.30 2.37 -7.61
N ARG A 301 19.03 3.46 -7.32
CA ARG A 301 18.50 4.83 -7.26
C ARG A 301 17.94 5.26 -8.61
N LEU A 302 18.70 4.97 -9.68
CA LEU A 302 18.28 5.20 -11.06
C LEU A 302 17.17 4.25 -11.49
N VAL A 303 17.24 2.97 -11.13
CA VAL A 303 16.19 1.98 -11.43
C VAL A 303 14.84 2.39 -10.84
N ILE A 304 14.80 2.76 -9.56
CA ILE A 304 13.58 3.21 -8.87
C ILE A 304 13.04 4.50 -9.51
N SER A 305 13.94 5.39 -9.93
CA SER A 305 13.56 6.63 -10.62
C SER A 305 13.01 6.34 -12.02
N ALA A 306 13.61 5.42 -12.78
CA ALA A 306 13.15 4.99 -14.09
C ALA A 306 11.81 4.26 -14.01
N TYR A 307 11.58 3.49 -12.96
CA TYR A 307 10.31 2.83 -12.71
C TYR A 307 9.16 3.85 -12.60
N ASN A 308 9.39 4.94 -11.86
CA ASN A 308 8.40 6.00 -11.68
C ASN A 308 8.18 6.84 -12.94
N CYS A 309 9.26 7.30 -13.58
CA CYS A 309 9.19 8.35 -14.60
C CYS A 309 9.31 7.83 -16.04
N GLY A 310 9.65 6.55 -16.19
CA GLY A 310 9.95 5.87 -17.45
C GLY A 310 11.43 6.00 -17.86
N GLN A 311 11.99 4.90 -18.37
CA GLN A 311 13.38 4.79 -18.85
C GLN A 311 13.80 5.97 -19.75
N GLY A 312 13.07 6.23 -20.83
CA GLY A 312 13.46 7.25 -21.81
C GLY A 312 13.44 8.69 -21.27
N ARG A 313 12.69 8.96 -20.19
CA ARG A 313 12.74 10.25 -19.50
C ARG A 313 14.01 10.36 -18.65
N LEU A 314 14.35 9.31 -17.90
CA LEU A 314 15.58 9.28 -17.13
C LEU A 314 16.82 9.38 -18.03
N ASP A 315 16.85 8.65 -19.15
CA ASP A 315 17.95 8.72 -20.13
C ASP A 315 18.14 10.12 -20.72
N ARG A 316 17.05 10.88 -20.85
CA ARG A 316 17.12 12.27 -21.30
C ARG A 316 17.70 13.16 -20.20
N ALA A 317 17.27 12.97 -18.96
CA ALA A 317 17.77 13.73 -17.82
C ALA A 317 19.28 13.49 -17.60
N ILE A 318 19.72 12.24 -17.63
CA ILE A 318 21.14 11.87 -17.52
C ILE A 318 21.98 12.57 -18.60
N ARG A 319 21.51 12.60 -19.85
CA ARG A 319 22.22 13.27 -20.95
C ARG A 319 22.20 14.80 -20.83
N GLN A 320 21.09 15.37 -20.37
CA GLN A 320 20.94 16.82 -20.23
C GLN A 320 21.78 17.38 -19.08
N ASP A 321 21.81 16.67 -17.96
CA ASP A 321 22.51 17.12 -16.74
C ASP A 321 23.96 16.59 -16.69
N GLY A 322 24.36 15.72 -17.62
CA GLY A 322 25.73 15.19 -17.72
C GLY A 322 26.17 14.32 -16.54
N SER A 323 25.22 13.76 -15.78
CA SER A 323 25.48 13.01 -14.55
C SER A 323 24.64 11.74 -14.46
N ARG A 324 25.16 10.72 -13.77
CA ARG A 324 24.40 9.52 -13.37
C ARG A 324 24.03 9.53 -11.88
N ASP A 325 24.52 10.51 -11.14
CA ASP A 325 24.12 10.72 -9.75
C ASP A 325 22.71 11.32 -9.71
N PHE A 326 21.75 10.55 -9.19
CA PHE A 326 20.35 10.97 -9.05
C PHE A 326 20.20 12.34 -8.39
N TRP A 327 21.04 12.66 -7.39
CA TRP A 327 20.93 13.90 -6.63
C TRP A 327 21.34 15.14 -7.44
N LYS A 328 21.99 14.93 -8.60
CA LYS A 328 22.40 15.98 -9.55
C LYS A 328 21.49 16.08 -10.79
N LEU A 329 20.41 15.27 -10.86
CA LEU A 329 19.49 15.25 -12.01
C LEU A 329 18.36 16.27 -11.88
N ASP A 330 18.68 17.56 -12.03
CA ASP A 330 17.71 18.66 -11.87
C ASP A 330 16.66 18.74 -12.99
N SER A 331 16.95 18.20 -14.18
CA SER A 331 16.00 18.12 -15.28
C SER A 331 14.84 17.15 -15.02
N LEU A 332 14.93 16.30 -13.98
CA LEU A 332 13.83 15.43 -13.58
C LEU A 332 12.66 16.23 -12.98
N PRO A 333 11.40 15.86 -13.32
CA PRO A 333 10.22 16.47 -12.71
C PRO A 333 10.25 16.39 -11.17
N ARG A 334 9.71 17.42 -10.50
CA ARG A 334 9.64 17.47 -9.03
C ARG A 334 9.01 16.23 -8.41
N GLU A 335 7.97 15.68 -9.05
CA GLU A 335 7.32 14.45 -8.61
C GLU A 335 8.30 13.26 -8.57
N THR A 336 9.06 13.05 -9.65
CA THR A 336 10.08 12.00 -9.74
C THR A 336 11.23 12.23 -8.77
N ARG A 337 11.73 13.47 -8.67
CA ARG A 337 12.77 13.81 -7.69
C ARG A 337 12.31 13.50 -6.27
N ASN A 338 11.03 13.64 -5.95
CA ASN A 338 10.47 13.36 -4.63
C ASN A 338 10.08 11.88 -4.41
N HIS A 339 10.06 11.07 -5.48
CA HIS A 339 9.69 9.67 -5.41
C HIS A 339 10.75 8.82 -4.70
N LEU A 340 12.02 8.95 -5.08
CA LEU A 340 13.11 8.18 -4.45
C LEU A 340 13.26 8.50 -2.95
N PRO A 341 13.23 9.77 -2.48
CA PRO A 341 13.25 10.05 -1.05
C PRO A 341 12.06 9.43 -0.29
N LYS A 342 10.87 9.40 -0.91
CA LYS A 342 9.68 8.78 -0.33
C LYS A 342 9.85 7.26 -0.22
N PHE A 343 10.46 6.62 -1.23
CA PHE A 343 10.81 5.20 -1.20
C PHE A 343 11.77 4.89 -0.05
N MET A 344 12.89 5.62 0.04
CA MET A 344 13.90 5.43 1.08
C MET A 344 13.31 5.61 2.49
N ALA A 345 12.47 6.62 2.69
CA ALA A 345 11.79 6.82 3.97
C ALA A 345 10.83 5.67 4.31
N ALA A 346 10.02 5.21 3.35
CA ALA A 346 9.13 4.07 3.56
C ALA A 346 9.90 2.77 3.86
N LEU A 347 11.05 2.57 3.21
CA LEU A 347 11.96 1.45 3.46
C LEU A 347 12.50 1.49 4.89
N LEU A 348 13.09 2.61 5.30
CA LEU A 348 13.66 2.77 6.64
C LEU A 348 12.59 2.53 7.71
N ILE A 349 11.43 3.17 7.57
CA ILE A 349 10.32 2.99 8.50
C ILE A 349 9.83 1.54 8.50
N GLY A 350 9.76 0.88 7.35
CA GLY A 350 9.27 -0.48 7.28
C GLY A 350 10.21 -1.54 7.85
N ARG A 351 11.51 -1.24 7.95
CA ARG A 351 12.48 -2.14 8.58
C ARG A 351 12.43 -2.09 10.10
N ASP A 352 12.00 -0.96 10.67
CA ASP A 352 11.86 -0.80 12.12
C ASP A 352 10.75 0.22 12.47
N PRO A 353 9.46 -0.14 12.35
CA PRO A 353 8.37 0.82 12.56
C PRO A 353 8.33 1.40 13.98
N GLU A 354 8.73 0.62 14.97
CA GLU A 354 8.70 1.00 16.38
C GLU A 354 9.70 2.11 16.69
N PHE A 355 10.92 2.04 16.13
CA PHE A 355 11.92 3.11 16.24
C PHE A 355 11.44 4.47 15.71
N PHE A 356 10.50 4.46 14.75
CA PHE A 356 9.86 5.66 14.22
C PHE A 356 8.58 6.08 14.95
N GLY A 357 8.23 5.44 16.06
CA GLY A 357 7.05 5.75 16.86
C GLY A 357 5.76 5.15 16.28
N ILE A 358 5.85 4.14 15.41
CA ILE A 358 4.69 3.48 14.80
C ILE A 358 4.45 2.14 15.51
N HIS A 359 3.74 2.22 16.63
CA HIS A 359 3.39 1.06 17.45
C HIS A 359 2.02 0.46 17.09
N ASP A 360 1.69 -0.69 17.66
CA ASP A 360 0.36 -1.32 17.57
C ASP A 360 -0.09 -1.54 16.11
N LEU A 361 0.82 -1.97 15.24
CA LEU A 361 0.50 -2.32 13.87
C LEU A 361 -0.23 -3.65 13.82
N VAL A 362 -1.48 -3.63 13.37
CA VAL A 362 -2.26 -4.82 13.06
C VAL A 362 -2.14 -5.10 11.57
N TYR A 363 -1.46 -6.18 11.24
CA TYR A 363 -1.28 -6.64 9.86
C TYR A 363 -2.46 -7.49 9.40
N ASP A 364 -2.87 -7.34 8.14
CA ASP A 364 -3.84 -8.23 7.50
C ASP A 364 -3.21 -9.63 7.28
N ASP A 365 -4.03 -10.68 7.31
CA ASP A 365 -3.55 -12.06 7.10
C ASP A 365 -2.85 -12.24 5.74
N PRO A 366 -1.78 -13.05 5.66
CA PRO A 366 -1.12 -13.43 4.42
C PRO A 366 -2.09 -13.95 3.36
N LEU A 367 -1.83 -13.61 2.10
CA LEU A 367 -2.65 -14.06 0.97
C LEU A 367 -2.54 -15.59 0.81
N ALA A 368 -3.58 -16.30 1.23
CA ALA A 368 -3.72 -17.73 1.07
C ALA A 368 -4.93 -18.06 0.17
N PHE A 369 -4.74 -18.97 -0.78
CA PHE A 369 -5.79 -19.45 -1.68
C PHE A 369 -5.40 -20.80 -2.29
N ASP A 370 -6.41 -21.57 -2.67
CA ASP A 370 -6.22 -22.65 -3.64
C ASP A 370 -6.55 -22.16 -5.05
N VAL A 371 -6.20 -22.94 -6.07
CA VAL A 371 -6.52 -22.66 -7.47
C VAL A 371 -7.39 -23.78 -8.04
N VAL A 372 -8.55 -23.41 -8.58
CA VAL A 372 -9.41 -24.30 -9.36
C VAL A 372 -9.30 -23.95 -10.84
N ARG A 373 -9.12 -24.97 -11.68
CA ARG A 373 -9.15 -24.83 -13.15
C ARG A 373 -10.58 -24.95 -13.64
N VAL A 374 -11.06 -23.92 -14.33
CA VAL A 374 -12.43 -23.87 -14.85
C VAL A 374 -12.39 -23.72 -16.37
N ASP A 375 -13.11 -24.61 -17.06
CA ASP A 375 -13.11 -24.71 -18.54
C ASP A 375 -14.21 -23.87 -19.18
N GLU A 376 -15.07 -23.27 -18.35
CA GLU A 376 -16.12 -22.35 -18.73
C GLU A 376 -16.03 -21.06 -17.91
N ALA A 377 -16.75 -20.02 -18.36
CA ALA A 377 -16.90 -18.82 -17.54
C ALA A 377 -17.61 -19.18 -16.23
N VAL A 378 -17.26 -18.50 -15.14
CA VAL A 378 -17.83 -18.71 -13.81
C VAL A 378 -18.34 -17.39 -13.29
N ASP A 379 -19.63 -17.32 -12.95
CA ASP A 379 -20.16 -16.24 -12.12
C ASP A 379 -19.58 -16.37 -10.71
N LEU A 380 -18.89 -15.35 -10.21
CA LEU A 380 -18.28 -15.39 -8.88
C LEU A 380 -19.31 -15.56 -7.75
N ARG A 381 -20.60 -15.27 -7.96
CA ARG A 381 -21.65 -15.57 -6.96
C ARG A 381 -21.88 -17.07 -6.86
N VAL A 382 -22.06 -17.72 -8.01
CA VAL A 382 -22.19 -19.19 -8.09
C VAL A 382 -20.90 -19.84 -7.59
N GLY A 383 -19.75 -19.31 -7.99
CA GLY A 383 -18.45 -19.77 -7.51
C GLY A 383 -18.29 -19.63 -5.99
N ALA A 384 -18.80 -18.55 -5.40
CA ALA A 384 -18.76 -18.34 -3.95
C ALA A 384 -19.64 -19.34 -3.20
N GLU A 385 -20.86 -19.62 -3.71
CA GLU A 385 -21.73 -20.67 -3.17
C GLU A 385 -21.08 -22.05 -3.26
N CYS A 386 -20.43 -22.36 -4.39
CA CYS A 386 -19.69 -23.61 -4.58
C CYS A 386 -18.49 -23.70 -3.63
N ALA A 387 -17.72 -22.62 -3.46
CA ALA A 387 -16.60 -22.57 -2.53
C ALA A 387 -17.05 -22.48 -1.06
N GLY A 388 -18.32 -22.24 -0.75
CA GLY A 388 -18.79 -22.02 0.63
C GLY A 388 -18.24 -20.73 1.25
N THR A 389 -18.17 -19.66 0.47
CA THR A 389 -17.65 -18.35 0.88
C THR A 389 -18.56 -17.22 0.38
N THR A 390 -18.18 -15.96 0.61
CA THR A 390 -18.90 -14.79 0.11
C THR A 390 -18.38 -14.35 -1.26
N TYR A 391 -19.24 -13.69 -2.04
CA TYR A 391 -18.83 -13.08 -3.31
C TYR A 391 -17.68 -12.09 -3.12
N GLU A 392 -17.68 -11.33 -2.03
CA GLU A 392 -16.69 -10.33 -1.65
C GLU A 392 -15.34 -10.98 -1.35
N ALA A 393 -15.32 -12.10 -0.62
CA ALA A 393 -14.11 -12.87 -0.37
C ALA A 393 -13.54 -13.44 -1.68
N LEU A 394 -14.37 -14.07 -2.51
CA LEU A 394 -13.92 -14.62 -3.79
C LEU A 394 -13.44 -13.53 -4.75
N ARG A 395 -14.11 -12.37 -4.78
CA ARG A 395 -13.71 -11.20 -5.56
C ARG A 395 -12.43 -10.56 -5.03
N ARG A 396 -12.15 -10.65 -3.73
CA ARG A 396 -10.90 -10.17 -3.12
C ARG A 396 -9.72 -11.04 -3.53
N LEU A 397 -9.93 -12.36 -3.62
CA LEU A 397 -8.94 -13.31 -4.13
C LEU A 397 -8.68 -13.16 -5.64
N ASN A 398 -9.67 -12.69 -6.40
CA ASN A 398 -9.57 -12.51 -7.86
C ASN A 398 -9.76 -11.03 -8.28
N PRO A 399 -8.89 -10.10 -7.81
CA PRO A 399 -9.06 -8.66 -8.03
C PRO A 399 -8.91 -8.22 -9.50
N GLU A 400 -8.34 -9.07 -10.35
CA GLU A 400 -8.22 -8.88 -11.80
C GLU A 400 -9.56 -9.00 -12.54
N LEU A 401 -10.54 -9.69 -11.96
CA LEU A 401 -11.85 -9.90 -12.58
C LEU A 401 -12.70 -8.63 -12.50
N ARG A 402 -12.99 -8.06 -13.67
CA ARG A 402 -13.63 -6.73 -13.77
C ARG A 402 -15.14 -6.79 -13.67
N LEU A 403 -15.73 -7.89 -14.11
CA LEU A 403 -17.18 -8.01 -14.33
C LEU A 403 -17.88 -8.92 -13.31
N GLY A 404 -17.15 -9.49 -12.35
CA GLY A 404 -17.72 -10.50 -11.44
C GLY A 404 -17.85 -11.89 -12.08
N TYR A 405 -17.15 -12.12 -13.20
CA TYR A 405 -17.06 -13.42 -13.86
C TYR A 405 -15.62 -13.74 -14.21
N SER A 406 -15.25 -15.02 -14.19
CA SER A 406 -14.08 -15.48 -14.93
C SER A 406 -14.35 -15.42 -16.45
N PRO A 407 -13.34 -15.14 -17.28
CA PRO A 407 -13.49 -15.23 -18.73
C PRO A 407 -13.75 -16.68 -19.15
N ALA A 408 -14.53 -16.85 -20.23
CA ALA A 408 -14.61 -18.14 -20.91
C ALA A 408 -13.23 -18.43 -21.53
N PRO A 409 -12.59 -19.56 -21.19
CA PRO A 409 -11.32 -19.93 -21.81
C PRO A 409 -11.45 -20.13 -23.31
N ALA A 410 -10.35 -19.98 -24.06
CA ALA A 410 -10.30 -20.40 -25.46
C ALA A 410 -10.49 -21.93 -25.55
N ALA A 411 -10.87 -22.45 -26.72
CA ALA A 411 -11.08 -23.89 -26.92
C ALA A 411 -9.86 -24.70 -26.45
N GLY A 412 -10.08 -25.66 -25.54
CA GLY A 412 -9.02 -26.47 -24.91
C GLY A 412 -8.24 -25.78 -23.78
N GLY A 413 -8.60 -24.56 -23.40
CA GLY A 413 -8.00 -23.82 -22.31
C GLY A 413 -8.81 -23.88 -21.00
N HIS A 414 -8.21 -23.37 -19.93
CA HIS A 414 -8.81 -23.25 -18.60
C HIS A 414 -8.46 -21.89 -18.01
N TYR A 415 -9.31 -21.41 -17.09
CA TYR A 415 -9.01 -20.25 -16.25
C TYR A 415 -8.63 -20.73 -14.84
N ALA A 416 -7.57 -20.15 -14.28
CA ALA A 416 -7.14 -20.42 -12.90
C ALA A 416 -7.89 -19.50 -11.94
N LEU A 417 -9.01 -19.97 -11.39
CA LEU A 417 -9.82 -19.25 -10.41
C LEU A 417 -9.28 -19.49 -9.01
N ARG A 418 -8.96 -18.42 -8.27
CA ARG A 418 -8.54 -18.53 -6.87
C ARG A 418 -9.75 -18.70 -5.97
N VAL A 419 -9.71 -19.67 -5.06
CA VAL A 419 -10.74 -19.93 -4.05
C VAL A 419 -10.10 -19.94 -2.65
N PRO A 420 -10.86 -19.79 -1.56
CA PRO A 420 -10.29 -19.87 -0.22
C PRO A 420 -9.54 -21.20 0.01
N PRO A 421 -8.51 -21.23 0.88
CA PRO A 421 -7.78 -22.45 1.19
C PRO A 421 -8.71 -23.61 1.58
N GLY A 422 -8.46 -24.80 1.04
CA GLY A 422 -9.26 -26.01 1.28
C GLY A 422 -10.63 -26.01 0.62
N ALA A 423 -10.95 -25.05 -0.26
CA ALA A 423 -12.25 -24.98 -0.94
C ALA A 423 -12.27 -25.68 -2.31
N SER A 424 -11.13 -26.13 -2.84
CA SER A 424 -11.03 -26.67 -4.21
C SER A 424 -11.95 -27.85 -4.49
N GLU A 425 -11.87 -28.91 -3.69
CA GLU A 425 -12.67 -30.13 -3.89
C GLU A 425 -14.17 -29.86 -3.76
N ARG A 426 -14.55 -29.06 -2.76
CA ARG A 426 -15.93 -28.62 -2.54
C ARG A 426 -16.44 -27.78 -3.71
N PHE A 427 -15.62 -26.88 -4.24
CA PHE A 427 -15.98 -26.09 -5.41
C PHE A 427 -16.23 -26.99 -6.61
N VAL A 428 -15.27 -27.86 -6.97
CA VAL A 428 -15.35 -28.72 -8.16
C VAL A 428 -16.58 -29.63 -8.09
N SER A 429 -16.77 -30.32 -6.96
CA SER A 429 -17.88 -31.25 -6.76
C SER A 429 -19.25 -30.58 -6.84
N ARG A 430 -19.41 -29.37 -6.28
CA ARG A 430 -20.67 -28.62 -6.34
C ARG A 430 -20.90 -28.00 -7.71
N TYR A 431 -19.87 -27.41 -8.31
CA TYR A 431 -19.97 -26.75 -9.60
C TYR A 431 -20.36 -27.74 -10.71
N ALA A 432 -19.79 -28.95 -10.68
CA ALA A 432 -20.15 -30.03 -11.61
C ALA A 432 -21.63 -30.47 -11.56
N ARG A 433 -22.32 -30.26 -10.42
CA ARG A 433 -23.74 -30.59 -10.26
C ARG A 433 -24.69 -29.50 -10.75
N ILE A 434 -24.19 -28.28 -10.96
CA ILE A 434 -25.01 -27.18 -11.47
C ILE A 434 -25.23 -27.44 -12.97
N PRO A 435 -26.46 -27.40 -13.50
CA PRO A 435 -26.68 -27.49 -14.95
C PRO A 435 -25.99 -26.34 -15.68
N ALA A 436 -25.43 -26.56 -16.88
CA ALA A 436 -24.71 -25.52 -17.64
C ALA A 436 -25.54 -24.23 -17.83
N SER A 437 -26.86 -24.36 -18.00
CA SER A 437 -27.82 -23.24 -18.09
C SER A 437 -27.92 -22.36 -16.83
N ARG A 438 -27.43 -22.85 -15.68
CA ARG A 438 -27.36 -22.15 -14.40
C ARG A 438 -25.94 -21.72 -14.00
N ARG A 439 -24.91 -22.17 -14.72
CA ARG A 439 -23.50 -21.84 -14.46
C ARG A 439 -23.13 -20.45 -15.00
N VAL A 440 -23.56 -20.13 -16.23
CA VAL A 440 -23.48 -18.81 -16.86
C VAL A 440 -24.69 -18.64 -17.77
N GLN A 441 -25.49 -17.60 -17.55
CA GLN A 441 -26.58 -17.27 -18.48
C GLN A 441 -26.08 -16.29 -19.53
N LEU A 442 -25.68 -16.83 -20.69
CA LEU A 442 -25.66 -16.06 -21.92
C LEU A 442 -27.11 -15.93 -22.39
N VAL A 443 -27.76 -14.82 -22.04
CA VAL A 443 -29.09 -14.53 -22.57
C VAL A 443 -28.97 -14.12 -24.02
N GLU A 444 -29.71 -14.81 -24.90
CA GLU A 444 -29.90 -14.36 -26.27
C GLU A 444 -30.80 -13.14 -26.31
N TYR A 445 -30.27 -12.02 -26.79
CA TYR A 445 -30.98 -10.77 -26.92
C TYR A 445 -31.14 -10.40 -28.40
N LYS A 446 -32.38 -10.30 -28.87
CA LYS A 446 -32.68 -9.83 -30.23
C LYS A 446 -32.66 -8.29 -30.25
N VAL A 447 -31.72 -7.73 -31.01
CA VAL A 447 -31.57 -6.27 -31.18
C VAL A 447 -32.85 -5.68 -31.78
N ARG A 448 -33.46 -4.71 -31.10
CA ARG A 448 -34.64 -4.00 -31.61
C ARG A 448 -34.22 -2.86 -32.56
N PRO A 449 -35.12 -2.41 -33.47
CA PRO A 449 -34.85 -1.25 -34.31
C PRO A 449 -34.40 -0.03 -33.48
N GLY A 450 -33.31 0.63 -33.91
CA GLY A 450 -32.75 1.82 -33.26
C GLY A 450 -31.88 1.57 -32.02
N GLN A 451 -31.74 0.33 -31.54
CA GLN A 451 -30.88 0.05 -30.38
C GLN A 451 -29.39 0.05 -30.73
N THR A 452 -28.60 0.70 -29.89
CA THR A 452 -27.13 0.63 -29.93
C THR A 452 -26.62 -0.37 -28.91
N VAL A 453 -25.39 -0.87 -29.10
CA VAL A 453 -24.75 -1.75 -28.12
C VAL A 453 -24.68 -1.11 -26.73
N SER A 454 -24.46 0.21 -26.65
CA SER A 454 -24.43 0.95 -25.38
C SER A 454 -25.80 1.04 -24.71
N HIS A 455 -26.87 1.16 -25.50
CA HIS A 455 -28.24 1.09 -24.98
C HIS A 455 -28.50 -0.28 -24.35
N ILE A 456 -28.21 -1.35 -25.09
CA ILE A 456 -28.44 -2.74 -24.66
C ILE A 456 -27.61 -3.07 -23.41
N ALA A 457 -26.35 -2.61 -23.39
CA ALA A 457 -25.45 -2.73 -22.25
C ALA A 457 -26.01 -2.09 -20.98
N HIS A 458 -26.45 -0.83 -21.10
CA HIS A 458 -27.04 -0.09 -20.00
C HIS A 458 -28.34 -0.73 -19.50
N GLU A 459 -29.21 -1.17 -20.42
CA GLU A 459 -30.48 -1.84 -20.11
C GLU A 459 -30.28 -3.14 -19.32
N LEU A 460 -29.24 -3.90 -19.64
CA LEU A 460 -29.00 -5.23 -19.06
C LEU A 460 -27.96 -5.24 -17.93
N GLY A 461 -27.45 -4.07 -17.52
CA GLY A 461 -26.48 -3.95 -16.44
C GLY A 461 -25.12 -4.58 -16.77
N VAL A 462 -24.74 -4.64 -18.05
CA VAL A 462 -23.50 -5.23 -18.57
C VAL A 462 -22.72 -4.18 -19.36
N SER A 463 -21.42 -4.40 -19.61
CA SER A 463 -20.65 -3.41 -20.39
C SER A 463 -20.86 -3.59 -21.90
N SER A 464 -20.90 -2.49 -22.67
CA SER A 464 -20.99 -2.53 -24.14
C SER A 464 -19.91 -3.42 -24.73
N ARG A 465 -18.71 -3.38 -24.12
CA ARG A 465 -17.56 -4.14 -24.55
C ARG A 465 -17.70 -5.65 -24.27
N ALA A 466 -18.31 -6.04 -23.16
CA ALA A 466 -18.60 -7.44 -22.86
C ALA A 466 -19.59 -8.02 -23.88
N ILE A 467 -20.61 -7.25 -24.27
CA ILE A 467 -21.53 -7.64 -25.35
C ILE A 467 -20.78 -7.81 -26.68
N LEU A 468 -19.93 -6.85 -27.05
CA LEU A 468 -19.17 -6.91 -28.31
C LEU A 468 -18.25 -8.14 -28.36
N GLU A 469 -17.48 -8.39 -27.30
CA GLU A 469 -16.54 -9.51 -27.23
C GLU A 469 -17.25 -10.87 -27.20
N ALA A 470 -18.33 -11.00 -26.41
CA ALA A 470 -19.14 -12.23 -26.37
C ALA A 470 -19.77 -12.59 -27.73
N ASN A 471 -19.87 -11.61 -28.64
CA ASN A 471 -20.46 -11.78 -29.97
C ASN A 471 -19.45 -11.62 -31.12
N GLY A 472 -18.15 -11.51 -30.83
CA GLY A 472 -17.11 -11.30 -31.85
C GLY A 472 -17.29 -10.03 -32.69
N ILE A 473 -17.98 -9.01 -32.17
CA ILE A 473 -18.29 -7.77 -32.90
C ILE A 473 -17.17 -6.76 -32.68
N ARG A 474 -16.35 -6.51 -33.71
CA ARG A 474 -15.25 -5.53 -33.65
C ARG A 474 -15.72 -4.08 -33.78
N ASP A 475 -16.78 -3.83 -34.53
CA ASP A 475 -17.33 -2.49 -34.76
C ASP A 475 -18.79 -2.42 -34.29
N PRO A 476 -19.11 -1.64 -33.23
CA PRO A 476 -20.46 -1.46 -32.71
C PRO A 476 -21.46 -0.92 -33.74
N ARG A 477 -21.00 -0.17 -34.75
CA ARG A 477 -21.84 0.43 -35.80
C ARG A 477 -22.36 -0.61 -36.80
N ARG A 478 -21.80 -1.82 -36.77
CA ARG A 478 -22.26 -2.97 -37.57
C ARG A 478 -23.39 -3.75 -36.89
N LEU A 479 -23.83 -3.33 -35.70
CA LEU A 479 -25.01 -3.88 -35.09
C LEU A 479 -26.25 -3.48 -35.92
N ARG A 480 -27.10 -4.45 -36.25
CA ARG A 480 -28.33 -4.26 -37.04
C ARG A 480 -29.51 -4.81 -36.25
N ALA A 481 -30.67 -4.20 -36.45
CA ALA A 481 -31.93 -4.70 -35.91
C ALA A 481 -32.17 -6.15 -36.34
N GLY A 482 -32.70 -6.96 -35.44
CA GLY A 482 -32.95 -8.38 -35.65
C GLY A 482 -31.77 -9.32 -35.35
N LYS A 483 -30.54 -8.81 -35.23
CA LYS A 483 -29.38 -9.63 -34.85
C LYS A 483 -29.53 -10.16 -33.42
N ARG A 484 -29.20 -11.43 -33.19
CA ARG A 484 -29.16 -12.05 -31.86
C ARG A 484 -27.78 -11.85 -31.24
N LEU A 485 -27.76 -11.32 -30.02
CA LEU A 485 -26.55 -11.12 -29.21
C LEU A 485 -26.56 -12.08 -28.02
N LYS A 486 -25.44 -12.75 -27.79
CA LYS A 486 -25.15 -13.46 -26.56
C LYS A 486 -24.71 -12.47 -25.49
N ILE A 487 -25.49 -12.31 -24.43
CA ILE A 487 -25.23 -11.31 -23.40
C ILE A 487 -24.95 -12.02 -22.08
N PRO A 488 -23.74 -11.88 -21.52
CA PRO A 488 -23.41 -12.48 -20.23
C PRO A 488 -24.13 -11.71 -19.12
N VAL A 489 -25.27 -12.22 -18.66
CA VAL A 489 -26.04 -11.62 -17.56
C VAL A 489 -25.94 -12.51 -16.31
N HIS A 490 -26.07 -11.88 -15.13
CA HIS A 490 -26.14 -12.64 -13.89
C HIS A 490 -27.42 -13.48 -13.88
N PRO A 491 -27.40 -14.75 -13.43
CA PRO A 491 -28.61 -15.59 -13.35
C PRO A 491 -29.76 -14.93 -12.59
N PHE A 492 -29.45 -14.12 -11.57
CA PHE A 492 -30.42 -13.33 -10.81
C PHE A 492 -31.03 -12.15 -11.60
N MET A 493 -30.33 -11.58 -12.58
CA MET A 493 -30.87 -10.50 -13.44
C MET A 493 -31.73 -11.07 -14.57
N SER A 494 -31.43 -12.27 -15.07
CA SER A 494 -32.23 -12.91 -16.12
C SER A 494 -33.66 -13.21 -15.69
N ALA A 495 -33.90 -13.57 -14.41
CA ALA A 495 -35.26 -13.79 -13.90
C ALA A 495 -36.07 -12.48 -13.83
N ALA A 496 -35.44 -11.37 -13.47
CA ALA A 496 -36.07 -10.05 -13.46
C ALA A 496 -36.31 -9.52 -14.88
N LEU A 497 -35.34 -9.67 -15.79
CA LEU A 497 -35.44 -9.27 -17.20
C LEU A 497 -36.43 -10.12 -17.99
N ALA A 498 -36.50 -11.43 -17.73
CA ALA A 498 -37.51 -12.31 -18.33
C ALA A 498 -38.93 -11.98 -17.85
N SER A 499 -39.08 -11.50 -16.61
CA SER A 499 -40.37 -11.03 -16.08
C SER A 499 -40.77 -9.65 -16.62
N SER A 500 -39.81 -8.80 -17.02
CA SER A 500 -40.07 -7.49 -17.64
C SER A 500 -40.34 -7.55 -19.16
N ALA A 501 -39.96 -8.64 -19.83
CA ALA A 501 -40.15 -8.81 -21.27
C ALA A 501 -41.60 -9.06 -21.69
N THR A 502 -42.49 -9.41 -20.76
CA THR A 502 -43.91 -9.74 -20.99
C THR A 502 -44.89 -8.61 -20.64
N GLY A 503 -44.41 -7.40 -20.30
CA GLY A 503 -45.23 -6.33 -19.74
C GLY A 503 -45.18 -4.97 -20.45
N ILE A 504 -45.15 -4.90 -21.79
CA ILE A 504 -45.42 -3.65 -22.51
C ILE A 504 -46.89 -3.68 -22.92
N GLY A 505 -47.72 -2.80 -22.34
CA GLY A 505 -49.14 -2.68 -22.72
C GLY A 505 -49.33 -2.08 -24.12
N ASP A 506 -50.53 -2.23 -24.66
CA ASP A 506 -50.87 -1.82 -26.02
C ASP A 506 -50.62 -0.33 -26.29
N ARG A 507 -50.32 0.00 -27.55
CA ARG A 507 -50.05 1.37 -28.00
C ARG A 507 -51.30 2.26 -27.86
N VAL A 508 -51.21 3.30 -27.04
CA VAL A 508 -52.26 4.31 -26.85
C VAL A 508 -51.84 5.65 -27.46
N SER A 509 -52.72 6.27 -28.25
CA SER A 509 -52.52 7.63 -28.76
C SER A 509 -53.24 8.64 -27.86
N TYR A 510 -52.48 9.52 -27.21
CA TYR A 510 -52.96 10.52 -26.26
C TYR A 510 -52.96 11.92 -26.87
N ARG A 511 -54.09 12.64 -26.80
CA ARG A 511 -54.18 14.04 -27.25
C ARG A 511 -53.92 14.99 -26.07
N VAL A 512 -52.89 15.82 -26.19
CA VAL A 512 -52.47 16.79 -25.17
C VAL A 512 -53.56 17.83 -24.94
N LYS A 513 -53.92 18.09 -23.68
CA LYS A 513 -54.94 19.06 -23.26
C LYS A 513 -54.30 20.34 -22.70
N LYS A 514 -55.07 21.43 -22.63
CA LYS A 514 -54.61 22.70 -22.03
C LYS A 514 -54.23 22.46 -20.56
N GLY A 515 -52.96 22.70 -20.23
CA GLY A 515 -52.39 22.48 -18.88
C GLY A 515 -51.69 21.14 -18.68
N ASP A 516 -51.68 20.25 -19.68
CA ASP A 516 -50.87 19.02 -19.60
C ASP A 516 -49.37 19.33 -19.68
N THR A 517 -48.58 18.56 -18.93
CA THR A 517 -47.12 18.50 -19.09
C THR A 517 -46.72 17.06 -19.39
N LEU A 518 -45.57 16.87 -20.07
CA LEU A 518 -45.01 15.52 -20.29
C LEU A 518 -44.88 14.74 -18.97
N TRP A 519 -44.58 15.44 -17.88
CA TRP A 519 -44.52 14.87 -16.54
C TRP A 519 -45.89 14.38 -16.03
N ALA A 520 -46.93 15.22 -16.12
CA ALA A 520 -48.28 14.86 -15.68
C ALA A 520 -48.88 13.73 -16.52
N ILE A 521 -48.66 13.74 -17.83
CA ILE A 521 -49.09 12.68 -18.75
C ILE A 521 -48.35 11.37 -18.42
N ALA A 522 -47.02 11.41 -18.27
CA ALA A 522 -46.22 10.24 -17.96
C ALA A 522 -46.64 9.58 -16.64
N LYS A 523 -46.83 10.40 -15.59
CA LYS A 523 -47.30 9.94 -14.28
C LYS A 523 -48.67 9.28 -14.36
N ARG A 524 -49.62 9.87 -15.10
CA ARG A 524 -50.96 9.31 -15.29
C ARG A 524 -50.96 7.99 -16.07
N MET A 525 -50.03 7.84 -17.01
CA MET A 525 -49.94 6.67 -17.89
C MET A 525 -48.96 5.60 -17.37
N GLY A 526 -48.38 5.78 -16.18
CA GLY A 526 -47.46 4.82 -15.56
C GLY A 526 -46.14 4.63 -16.32
N VAL A 527 -45.66 5.69 -16.98
CA VAL A 527 -44.43 5.69 -17.79
C VAL A 527 -43.56 6.90 -17.41
N ARG A 528 -42.35 7.00 -17.95
CA ARG A 528 -41.47 8.17 -17.73
C ARG A 528 -41.61 9.24 -18.81
N PRO A 529 -41.40 10.52 -18.48
CA PRO A 529 -41.43 11.60 -19.46
C PRO A 529 -40.45 11.37 -20.63
N ARG A 530 -39.25 10.87 -20.33
CA ARG A 530 -38.23 10.52 -21.34
C ARG A 530 -38.66 9.37 -22.26
N GLN A 531 -39.52 8.47 -21.81
CA GLN A 531 -40.06 7.41 -22.65
C GLN A 531 -41.09 7.98 -23.63
N ILE A 532 -41.99 8.86 -23.16
CA ILE A 532 -42.92 9.58 -24.04
C ILE A 532 -42.16 10.45 -25.06
N GLN A 533 -41.10 11.14 -24.63
CA GLN A 533 -40.22 11.89 -25.54
C GLN A 533 -39.59 10.99 -26.59
N ALA A 534 -39.03 9.85 -26.19
CA ALA A 534 -38.39 8.91 -27.11
C ALA A 534 -39.37 8.29 -28.11
N TRP A 535 -40.60 7.95 -27.70
CA TRP A 535 -41.62 7.39 -28.61
C TRP A 535 -42.15 8.40 -29.63
N ASN A 536 -42.11 9.69 -29.27
CA ASN A 536 -42.63 10.78 -30.09
C ASN A 536 -41.53 11.65 -30.71
N GLN A 537 -40.27 11.21 -30.61
CA GLN A 537 -39.09 11.90 -31.15
C GLN A 537 -38.95 13.36 -30.67
N LEU A 538 -39.42 13.65 -29.45
CA LEU A 538 -39.34 14.99 -28.85
C LEU A 538 -37.96 15.20 -28.23
N ASN A 539 -37.33 16.33 -28.52
CA ASN A 539 -36.05 16.69 -27.90
C ASN A 539 -36.24 17.25 -26.48
N ALA A 540 -35.15 17.32 -25.71
CA ALA A 540 -35.20 17.77 -24.30
C ALA A 540 -35.70 19.21 -24.12
N SER A 541 -35.59 20.03 -25.18
CA SER A 541 -35.97 21.45 -25.21
C SER A 541 -37.33 21.70 -25.90
N GLU A 542 -38.00 20.65 -26.36
CA GLU A 542 -39.19 20.75 -27.20
C GLU A 542 -40.46 20.67 -26.34
N HIS A 543 -41.34 21.67 -26.46
CA HIS A 543 -42.55 21.79 -25.66
C HIS A 543 -43.72 21.11 -26.36
N ILE A 544 -44.56 20.41 -25.58
CA ILE A 544 -45.83 19.88 -26.07
C ILE A 544 -46.91 20.97 -26.02
N HIS A 545 -47.75 21.04 -27.05
CA HIS A 545 -48.83 22.00 -27.18
C HIS A 545 -50.20 21.32 -27.08
N PRO A 546 -51.24 22.00 -26.54
CA PRO A 546 -52.59 21.48 -26.55
C PRO A 546 -53.05 21.15 -27.98
N GLY A 547 -53.45 19.90 -28.21
CA GLY A 547 -53.82 19.37 -29.52
C GLY A 547 -52.87 18.31 -30.08
N ASP A 548 -51.62 18.25 -29.60
CA ASP A 548 -50.61 17.29 -30.03
C ASP A 548 -51.03 15.86 -29.75
N ARG A 549 -50.63 14.92 -30.62
CA ARG A 549 -50.88 13.48 -30.44
C ARG A 549 -49.60 12.77 -30.06
N LEU A 550 -49.55 12.26 -28.83
CA LEU A 550 -48.44 11.49 -28.28
C LEU A 550 -48.75 9.99 -28.31
N THR A 551 -47.84 9.21 -28.87
CA THR A 551 -47.78 7.76 -28.77
C THR A 551 -47.23 7.37 -27.40
N ILE A 552 -48.00 6.58 -26.65
CA ILE A 552 -47.67 6.13 -25.30
C ILE A 552 -47.90 4.62 -25.23
N PHE A 553 -47.00 3.90 -24.55
CA PHE A 553 -47.19 2.47 -24.26
C PHE A 553 -47.36 2.32 -22.74
N PRO A 554 -48.60 2.34 -22.22
CA PRO A 554 -48.85 2.26 -20.78
C PRO A 554 -48.39 0.90 -20.24
N SER A 555 -47.77 0.89 -19.06
CA SER A 555 -47.53 -0.37 -18.36
C SER A 555 -48.85 -0.83 -17.72
N ALA A 556 -49.27 -2.06 -18.01
CA ALA A 556 -50.47 -2.66 -17.42
C ALA A 556 -50.21 -3.05 -15.94
N ARG A 557 -49.97 -2.05 -15.09
CA ARG A 557 -50.00 -2.13 -13.62
C ARG A 557 -49.88 -0.73 -13.02
N ALA A 558 -50.91 0.08 -13.21
CA ALA A 558 -51.23 1.13 -12.24
C ALA A 558 -51.95 0.49 -11.05
N GLY A 559 -51.18 -0.19 -10.20
CA GLY A 559 -51.58 -0.53 -8.83
C GLY A 559 -50.53 0.08 -7.91
N GLU A 560 -50.96 0.78 -6.87
CA GLU A 560 -50.07 1.45 -5.93
C GLU A 560 -48.91 0.55 -5.48
N PRO A 561 -47.67 1.06 -5.36
CA PRO A 561 -46.54 0.26 -4.93
C PRO A 561 -46.78 -0.26 -3.51
N THR A 562 -47.05 -1.57 -3.43
CA THR A 562 -47.36 -2.26 -2.19
C THR A 562 -46.15 -2.22 -1.27
N THR A 563 -46.35 -1.69 -0.07
CA THR A 563 -45.30 -1.63 0.95
C THR A 563 -45.04 -3.06 1.43
N THR A 564 -43.84 -3.57 1.18
CA THR A 564 -43.38 -4.88 1.66
C THR A 564 -42.56 -4.72 2.93
N HIS A 565 -42.44 -5.75 3.76
CA HIS A 565 -41.64 -5.70 5.00
C HIS A 565 -40.37 -6.55 4.87
N TYR A 566 -39.21 -5.96 5.12
CA TYR A 566 -37.91 -6.62 5.13
C TYR A 566 -37.38 -6.74 6.56
N ARG A 567 -36.92 -7.92 6.97
CA ARG A 567 -36.30 -8.13 8.29
C ARG A 567 -34.78 -8.03 8.14
N VAL A 568 -34.20 -7.01 8.78
CA VAL A 568 -32.75 -6.73 8.78
C VAL A 568 -31.98 -7.93 9.30
N ARG A 569 -30.96 -8.36 8.57
CA ARG A 569 -30.05 -9.45 8.95
C ARG A 569 -28.74 -8.90 9.49
N ARG A 570 -27.96 -9.76 10.17
CA ARG A 570 -26.64 -9.38 10.68
C ARG A 570 -25.70 -9.08 9.51
N GLY A 571 -25.23 -7.84 9.43
CA GLY A 571 -24.36 -7.35 8.35
C GLY A 571 -25.08 -6.49 7.30
N ASP A 572 -26.41 -6.39 7.33
CA ASP A 572 -27.15 -5.54 6.39
C ASP A 572 -26.91 -4.06 6.67
N THR A 573 -26.67 -3.29 5.60
CA THR A 573 -26.70 -1.83 5.65
C THR A 573 -27.93 -1.27 4.95
N LEU A 574 -28.39 -0.07 5.34
CA LEU A 574 -29.49 0.62 4.65
C LEU A 574 -29.22 0.80 3.14
N TRP A 575 -27.95 0.92 2.75
CA TRP A 575 -27.54 1.03 1.35
C TRP A 575 -27.78 -0.28 0.58
N GLU A 576 -27.43 -1.42 1.16
CA GLU A 576 -27.65 -2.74 0.54
C GLU A 576 -29.13 -3.10 0.49
N ILE A 577 -29.88 -2.79 1.55
CA ILE A 577 -31.34 -2.98 1.56
C ILE A 577 -31.98 -2.10 0.49
N ALA A 578 -31.63 -0.81 0.43
CA ALA A 578 -32.17 0.09 -0.58
C ALA A 578 -31.87 -0.41 -2.00
N ARG A 579 -30.63 -0.84 -2.26
CA ARG A 579 -30.20 -1.40 -3.53
C ARG A 579 -30.93 -2.71 -3.88
N THR A 580 -31.15 -3.59 -2.90
CA THR A 580 -31.86 -4.87 -3.06
C THR A 580 -33.30 -4.66 -3.51
N PHE A 581 -33.96 -3.62 -2.99
CA PHE A 581 -35.34 -3.27 -3.32
C PHE A 581 -35.47 -2.20 -4.41
N GLY A 582 -34.38 -1.85 -5.11
CA GLY A 582 -34.42 -0.84 -6.17
C GLY A 582 -34.81 0.56 -5.71
N THR A 583 -34.70 0.85 -4.41
CA THR A 583 -34.96 2.17 -3.81
C THR A 583 -33.64 2.87 -3.41
N ASN A 584 -33.70 4.04 -2.80
CA ASN A 584 -32.52 4.74 -2.29
C ASN A 584 -32.54 4.89 -0.77
N VAL A 585 -31.38 5.13 -0.17
CA VAL A 585 -31.22 5.20 1.30
C VAL A 585 -32.08 6.31 1.92
N ARG A 586 -32.26 7.44 1.23
CA ARG A 586 -33.07 8.55 1.72
C ARG A 586 -34.55 8.16 1.82
N GLU A 587 -35.06 7.50 0.79
CA GLU A 587 -36.45 7.02 0.75
C GLU A 587 -36.68 5.89 1.77
N LEU A 588 -35.73 4.96 1.89
CA LEU A 588 -35.80 3.90 2.89
C LEU A 588 -35.80 4.46 4.33
N LYS A 589 -34.99 5.48 4.60
CA LYS A 589 -34.98 6.20 5.89
C LYS A 589 -36.30 6.91 6.14
N ARG A 590 -36.81 7.65 5.16
CA ARG A 590 -38.08 8.39 5.24
C ARG A 590 -39.26 7.46 5.50
N LEU A 591 -39.34 6.32 4.80
CA LEU A 591 -40.43 5.35 4.92
C LEU A 591 -40.47 4.65 6.29
N ASN A 592 -39.34 4.63 7.01
CA ASN A 592 -39.18 3.94 8.29
C ASN A 592 -38.90 4.87 9.48
N GLY A 593 -38.93 6.19 9.27
CA GLY A 593 -38.61 7.17 10.32
C GLY A 593 -37.17 7.09 10.87
N ILE A 594 -36.22 6.59 10.08
CA ILE A 594 -34.84 6.35 10.53
C ILE A 594 -34.01 7.62 10.33
N GLN A 595 -33.65 8.29 11.42
CA GLN A 595 -32.77 9.46 11.39
C GLN A 595 -31.29 9.07 11.38
N ASP A 596 -30.91 8.07 12.20
CA ASP A 596 -29.55 7.56 12.31
C ASP A 596 -29.44 6.11 11.83
N ALA A 597 -28.54 5.88 10.87
CA ALA A 597 -28.29 4.57 10.28
C ALA A 597 -27.52 3.62 11.23
N ALA A 598 -26.79 4.17 12.21
CA ALA A 598 -26.02 3.39 13.18
C ALA A 598 -26.91 2.59 14.17
N ARG A 599 -28.22 2.90 14.22
CA ARG A 599 -29.20 2.21 15.07
C ARG A 599 -29.88 1.03 14.39
N LEU A 600 -29.48 0.67 13.16
CA LEU A 600 -30.05 -0.46 12.44
C LEU A 600 -29.58 -1.78 13.06
N ARG A 601 -30.44 -2.42 13.87
CA ARG A 601 -30.14 -3.70 14.53
C ARG A 601 -30.69 -4.90 13.73
N PRO A 602 -29.98 -6.05 13.73
CA PRO A 602 -30.52 -7.29 13.19
C PRO A 602 -31.86 -7.63 13.84
N GLY A 603 -32.84 -8.04 13.04
CA GLY A 603 -34.18 -8.40 13.46
C GLY A 603 -35.23 -7.31 13.28
N VAL A 604 -34.82 -6.04 13.08
CA VAL A 604 -35.74 -4.91 12.84
C VAL A 604 -36.50 -5.11 11.52
N ARG A 605 -37.80 -4.80 11.52
CA ARG A 605 -38.64 -4.83 10.32
C ARG A 605 -38.69 -3.46 9.67
N LEU A 606 -38.20 -3.36 8.44
CA LEU A 606 -38.29 -2.18 7.61
C LEU A 606 -39.43 -2.32 6.60
N ARG A 607 -40.27 -1.30 6.50
CA ARG A 607 -41.14 -1.03 5.37
C ARG A 607 -40.28 -0.67 4.17
N VAL A 608 -40.30 -1.50 3.14
CA VAL A 608 -39.60 -1.28 1.88
C VAL A 608 -40.64 -1.13 0.78
N ARG A 609 -40.49 -0.08 -0.02
CA ARG A 609 -41.31 0.12 -1.21
C ARG A 609 -40.40 -0.16 -2.41
N PRO A 610 -40.58 -1.28 -3.12
CA PRO A 610 -39.89 -1.50 -4.37
C PRO A 610 -40.31 -0.39 -5.33
N VAL A 611 -39.34 0.35 -5.81
CA VAL A 611 -39.56 1.27 -6.91
C VAL A 611 -38.99 0.56 -8.12
N ASP A 612 -39.70 0.56 -9.24
CA ASP A 612 -39.05 0.36 -10.53
C ASP A 612 -37.98 1.45 -10.61
N ALA A 613 -36.74 1.08 -10.28
CA ALA A 613 -35.61 1.98 -10.12
C ALA A 613 -35.71 3.01 -11.23
N HIS A 614 -35.65 4.31 -10.89
CA HIS A 614 -35.90 5.52 -11.69
C HIS A 614 -37.16 6.31 -11.26
N VAL A 615 -37.04 6.97 -10.11
CA VAL A 615 -37.33 8.41 -10.03
C VAL A 615 -36.09 9.01 -9.34
N GLU A 616 -35.65 10.15 -9.86
CA GLU A 616 -34.40 10.88 -9.56
C GLU A 616 -33.91 10.85 -8.11
#